data_AF-A0A7G1IB87-F1
#
_entry.id   AF-A0A7G1IB87-F1
#
_cell.length_a   1.000
_cell.length_b   1.000
_cell.length_c   1.000
_cell.angle_alpha   90.00
_cell.angle_beta   90.00
_cell.angle_gamma   90.00
#
_symmetry.space_group_name_H-M   'P 1'
#
loop_
_entity.id
_entity.type
_entity.pdbx_description
1 polymer ?
#
loop_
_entity_poly.entity_id
_entity_poly.type
_entity_poly.pdbx_seq_one_letter_code
_entity_poly.pdbx_strand_id
1 'polypeptide(L)'
;MRATPRRPTALAYALLAPSLFGVLAFLLLPILVVVWLSLYRWDLLGPLRFVGLANWRSVLTDADFGSSLVVTAIFVAIVVPAQTVLGLLAAMMLARQLPGTNFSARSTYCRGSAHHWRSR
;
A
#
# COMPACT_ATOMS: atom_id res chain seq x y z
N MET A 1 -34.94 23.63 -14.49
CA MET A 1 -34.18 22.36 -14.59
C MET A 1 -32.69 22.70 -14.69
N ARG A 2 -31.87 22.41 -13.67
CA ARG A 2 -30.42 22.64 -13.74
C ARG A 2 -29.79 21.45 -14.49
N ALA A 3 -29.30 21.69 -15.69
CA ALA A 3 -28.54 20.68 -16.43
C ALA A 3 -27.24 20.39 -15.67
N THR A 4 -27.09 19.19 -15.13
CA THR A 4 -25.86 18.75 -14.48
C THR A 4 -24.75 18.74 -15.53
N PRO A 5 -23.65 19.49 -15.37
CA PRO A 5 -22.59 19.50 -16.37
C PRO A 5 -21.96 18.11 -16.44
N ARG A 6 -21.94 17.50 -17.64
CA ARG A 6 -21.23 16.25 -17.90
C ARG A 6 -19.76 16.49 -17.62
N ARG A 7 -19.23 15.88 -16.54
CA ARG A 7 -17.80 15.97 -16.23
C ARG A 7 -17.02 15.31 -17.37
N PRO A 8 -16.05 16.00 -17.99
CA PRO A 8 -15.23 15.40 -19.04
C PRO A 8 -14.25 14.40 -18.40
N THR A 9 -14.68 13.13 -18.28
CA THR A 9 -13.89 12.03 -17.72
C THR A 9 -12.60 11.78 -18.49
N ALA A 10 -12.58 12.06 -19.80
CA ALA A 10 -11.39 11.94 -20.64
C ALA A 10 -10.23 12.85 -20.15
N LEU A 11 -10.52 14.08 -19.73
CA LEU A 11 -9.52 15.00 -19.18
C LEU A 11 -8.97 14.50 -17.83
N ALA A 12 -9.82 13.90 -17.00
CA ALA A 12 -9.40 13.31 -15.74
C ALA A 12 -8.43 12.14 -15.95
N TYR A 13 -8.71 11.25 -16.91
CA TYR A 13 -7.79 10.17 -17.27
C TYR A 13 -6.50 10.68 -17.91
N ALA A 14 -6.55 11.71 -18.76
CA ALA A 14 -5.35 12.28 -19.37
C ALA A 14 -4.39 12.89 -18.34
N LEU A 15 -4.92 13.53 -17.29
CA LEU A 15 -4.12 14.07 -16.20
C LEU A 15 -3.58 12.97 -15.27
N LEU A 16 -4.30 11.86 -15.12
CA LEU A 16 -3.88 10.71 -14.31
C LEU A 16 -2.90 9.78 -15.05
N ALA A 17 -2.97 9.73 -16.38
CA ALA A 17 -2.17 8.85 -17.22
C ALA A 17 -0.65 8.96 -16.98
N PRO A 18 -0.01 10.15 -16.93
CA PRO A 18 1.44 10.23 -16.74
C PRO A 18 1.89 9.75 -15.35
N SER A 19 1.12 10.04 -14.29
CA SER A 19 1.47 9.57 -12.94
C SER A 19 1.26 8.06 -12.80
N LEU A 20 0.15 7.55 -13.33
CA LEU A 20 -0.14 6.12 -13.32
C LEU A 20 0.88 5.33 -14.16
N PHE A 21 1.25 5.85 -15.32
CA PHE A 21 2.29 5.27 -16.17
C PHE A 21 3.63 5.20 -15.44
N GLY A 22 4.06 6.28 -14.77
CA GLY A 22 5.31 6.28 -14.01
C GLY A 22 5.33 5.23 -12.91
N VAL A 23 4.24 5.11 -12.14
CA VAL A 23 4.10 4.10 -11.08
C VAL A 23 4.12 2.69 -11.65
N LEU A 24 3.34 2.42 -12.71
CA LEU A 24 3.30 1.11 -13.33
C LEU A 24 4.65 0.74 -13.95
N ALA A 25 5.28 1.66 -14.68
CA ALA A 25 6.57 1.40 -15.32
C ALA A 25 7.63 1.08 -14.27
N PHE A 26 7.70 1.86 -13.19
CA PHE A 26 8.66 1.63 -12.11
C PHE A 26 8.42 0.31 -11.36
N LEU A 27 7.16 -0.11 -11.21
CA LEU A 27 6.82 -1.38 -10.56
C LEU A 27 7.05 -2.58 -11.50
N LEU A 28 6.61 -2.48 -12.74
CA LEU A 28 6.62 -3.60 -13.70
C LEU A 28 8.00 -3.84 -14.30
N LEU A 29 8.76 -2.79 -14.62
CA LEU A 29 10.09 -2.92 -15.22
C LEU A 29 11.02 -3.85 -14.43
N PRO A 30 11.23 -3.68 -13.11
CA PRO A 30 12.10 -4.60 -12.36
C PRO A 30 11.51 -6.02 -12.29
N ILE A 31 10.20 -6.17 -12.21
CA ILE A 31 9.55 -7.50 -12.23
C ILE A 31 9.83 -8.20 -13.55
N LEU A 32 9.66 -7.52 -14.68
CA LEU A 32 9.95 -8.08 -16.00
C LEU A 32 11.42 -8.47 -16.12
N VAL A 33 12.34 -7.64 -15.62
CA VAL A 33 13.78 -7.94 -15.60
C VAL A 33 14.07 -9.18 -14.75
N VAL A 34 13.50 -9.30 -13.55
CA VAL A 34 13.68 -10.46 -12.67
C VAL A 34 13.11 -11.73 -13.29
N VAL A 35 11.91 -11.65 -13.89
CA VAL A 35 11.29 -12.78 -14.60
C VAL A 35 12.16 -13.20 -15.78
N TRP A 36 12.63 -12.25 -16.58
CA TRP A 36 13.55 -12.51 -17.69
C TRP A 36 14.80 -13.21 -17.18
N LEU A 37 15.48 -12.65 -16.18
CA LEU A 37 16.69 -13.24 -15.58
C LEU A 37 16.43 -14.61 -14.95
N SER A 38 15.25 -14.89 -14.39
CA SER A 38 14.92 -16.18 -13.78
C SER A 38 14.98 -17.36 -14.78
N LEU A 39 14.79 -17.08 -16.08
CA LEU A 39 14.86 -18.05 -17.18
C LEU A 39 16.31 -18.34 -17.63
N TYR A 40 17.26 -17.51 -17.18
CA TYR A 40 18.68 -17.68 -17.46
C TYR A 40 19.40 -18.14 -16.19
N ARG A 41 20.34 -19.07 -16.36
CA ARG A 41 21.30 -19.40 -15.32
C ARG A 41 22.47 -18.45 -15.48
N TRP A 42 22.67 -17.59 -14.49
CA TRP A 42 23.80 -16.67 -14.45
C TRP A 42 24.51 -16.76 -13.11
N ASP A 43 25.69 -17.37 -13.10
CA ASP A 43 26.50 -17.55 -11.89
C ASP A 43 27.39 -16.32 -11.60
N LEU A 44 26.98 -15.11 -12.05
CA LEU A 44 27.67 -13.80 -11.94
C LEU A 44 29.07 -13.70 -12.61
N LEU A 45 29.82 -14.81 -12.68
CA LEU A 45 31.18 -14.94 -13.21
C LEU A 45 31.23 -15.71 -14.55
N GLY A 46 30.11 -16.30 -14.99
CA GLY A 46 30.01 -17.11 -16.21
C GLY A 46 29.07 -16.53 -17.28
N PRO A 47 29.08 -17.08 -18.50
CA PRO A 47 28.18 -16.65 -19.58
C PRO A 47 26.72 -16.97 -19.26
N LEU A 48 25.79 -16.08 -19.64
CA LEU A 48 24.35 -16.31 -19.52
C LEU A 48 23.94 -17.56 -20.32
N ARG A 49 23.38 -18.57 -19.66
CA ARG A 49 22.84 -19.76 -20.31
C ARG A 49 21.33 -19.79 -20.16
N PHE A 50 20.61 -19.82 -21.28
CA PHE A 50 19.16 -20.00 -21.25
C PHE A 50 18.84 -21.43 -20.83
N VAL A 51 18.21 -21.59 -19.66
CA VAL A 51 17.85 -22.89 -19.08
C VAL A 51 16.33 -23.04 -18.93
N GLY A 52 15.56 -22.01 -19.33
CA GLY A 52 14.10 -22.01 -19.26
C GLY A 52 13.60 -22.24 -17.84
N LEU A 53 12.74 -23.25 -17.67
CA LEU A 53 12.10 -23.56 -16.38
C LEU A 53 12.92 -24.50 -15.48
N ALA A 54 14.13 -24.89 -15.87
CA ALA A 54 14.95 -25.80 -15.06
C ALA A 54 15.31 -25.20 -13.69
N ASN A 55 15.53 -23.88 -13.62
CA ASN A 55 15.84 -23.15 -12.39
C ASN A 55 14.72 -23.23 -11.34
N TRP A 56 13.46 -23.19 -11.80
CA TRP A 56 12.29 -23.33 -10.93
C TRP A 56 12.20 -24.73 -10.32
N ARG A 57 12.52 -25.79 -11.09
CA ARG A 57 12.52 -27.16 -10.57
C ARG A 57 13.58 -27.36 -9.50
N SER A 58 14.80 -26.86 -9.71
CA SER A 58 15.89 -27.02 -8.73
C SER A 58 15.57 -26.34 -7.39
N VAL A 59 15.01 -25.13 -7.42
CA VAL A 59 14.63 -24.40 -6.20
C VAL A 59 13.47 -25.07 -5.47
N LEU A 60 12.47 -25.56 -6.21
CA LEU A 60 11.30 -26.22 -5.61
C LEU A 60 11.61 -27.60 -5.00
N THR A 61 12.65 -28.28 -5.47
CA THR A 61 13.12 -29.55 -4.90
C THR A 61 14.11 -29.37 -3.75
N ASP A 62 14.53 -28.14 -3.47
CA ASP A 62 15.50 -27.86 -2.42
C ASP A 62 14.84 -27.85 -1.04
N ALA A 63 15.40 -28.60 -0.09
CA ALA A 63 14.88 -28.70 1.27
C ALA A 63 14.99 -27.37 2.03
N ASP A 64 16.01 -26.57 1.71
CA ASP A 64 16.25 -25.27 2.34
C ASP A 64 15.18 -24.23 1.94
N PHE A 65 14.66 -24.33 0.72
CA PHE A 65 13.56 -23.48 0.25
C PHE A 65 12.28 -23.72 1.04
N GLY A 66 11.93 -24.99 1.28
CA GLY A 66 10.77 -25.37 2.08
C GLY A 66 10.88 -24.89 3.54
N SER A 67 12.06 -25.08 4.16
CA SER A 67 12.32 -24.59 5.52
C SER A 67 12.19 -23.06 5.60
N SER A 68 12.77 -22.34 4.64
CA SER A 68 12.72 -20.87 4.57
C SER A 68 11.29 -20.34 4.42
N LEU A 69 10.45 -21.01 3.63
CA LEU A 69 9.03 -20.68 3.49
C LEU A 69 8.28 -20.85 4.81
N VAL A 70 8.53 -21.92 5.56
CA VAL A 70 7.88 -22.17 6.86
C VAL A 70 8.30 -21.11 7.88
N VAL A 71 9.59 -20.82 7.98
CA VAL A 71 10.09 -19.76 8.89
C VAL A 71 9.47 -18.41 8.53
N THR A 72 9.41 -18.06 7.24
CA THR A 72 8.78 -16.82 6.78
C THR A 72 7.29 -16.79 7.06
N ALA A 73 6.58 -17.90 6.85
CA ALA A 73 5.14 -17.99 7.14
C ALA A 73 4.86 -17.82 8.63
N ILE A 74 5.64 -18.48 9.50
CA ILE A 74 5.53 -18.32 10.96
C ILE A 74 5.85 -16.88 11.36
N PHE A 75 6.90 -16.29 10.80
CA PHE A 75 7.26 -14.89 11.04
C PHE A 75 6.10 -13.95 10.68
N VAL A 76 5.53 -14.06 9.48
CA VAL A 76 4.40 -13.23 9.05
C VAL A 76 3.18 -13.46 9.95
N ALA A 77 2.87 -14.71 10.28
CA ALA A 77 1.74 -15.08 11.13
C ALA A 77 1.83 -14.52 12.55
N ILE A 78 3.05 -14.28 13.07
CA ILE A 78 3.26 -13.68 14.39
C ILE A 78 3.33 -12.14 14.29
N VAL A 79 4.10 -11.63 13.32
CA VAL A 79 4.40 -10.20 13.20
C VAL A 79 3.18 -9.39 12.80
N VAL A 80 2.38 -9.87 11.83
CA VAL A 80 1.21 -9.10 11.34
C VAL A 80 0.16 -8.91 12.44
N PRO A 81 -0.26 -9.95 13.20
CA PRO A 81 -1.16 -9.75 14.33
C PRO A 81 -0.54 -8.91 15.43
N ALA A 82 0.73 -9.12 15.77
CA ALA A 82 1.41 -8.32 16.79
C ALA A 82 1.43 -6.83 16.43
N GLN A 83 1.79 -6.48 15.20
CA GLN A 83 1.77 -5.10 14.70
C GLN A 83 0.35 -4.51 14.73
N THR A 84 -0.66 -5.30 14.38
CA THR A 84 -2.07 -4.88 14.39
C THR A 84 -2.56 -4.61 15.81
N VAL A 85 -2.25 -5.50 16.75
CA VAL A 85 -2.59 -5.34 18.18
C VAL A 85 -1.89 -4.11 18.75
N LEU A 86 -0.59 -3.95 18.51
CA LEU A 86 0.16 -2.79 18.98
C LEU A 86 -0.35 -1.48 18.37
N GLY A 87 -0.66 -1.48 17.06
CA GLY A 87 -1.26 -0.33 16.38
C GLY A 87 -2.63 0.03 16.94
N LEU A 88 -3.46 -0.97 17.22
CA LEU A 88 -4.78 -0.77 17.84
C LEU A 88 -4.67 -0.27 19.28
N LEU A 89 -3.76 -0.83 20.08
CA LEU A 89 -3.50 -0.37 21.44
C LEU A 89 -3.02 1.09 21.44
N ALA A 90 -2.07 1.44 20.58
CA ALA A 90 -1.60 2.81 20.41
C ALA A 90 -2.73 3.75 19.97
N ALA A 91 -3.55 3.33 19.01
CA ALA A 91 -4.72 4.09 18.57
C ALA A 91 -5.74 4.27 19.69
N MET A 92 -6.00 3.25 20.52
CA MET A 92 -6.91 3.34 21.66
C MET A 92 -6.37 4.23 22.78
N MET A 93 -5.06 4.22 23.03
CA MET A 93 -4.43 5.15 23.99
C MET A 93 -4.54 6.60 23.52
N LEU A 94 -4.38 6.86 22.22
CA LEU A 94 -4.54 8.19 21.64
C LEU A 94 -6.02 8.60 21.54
N ALA A 95 -6.91 7.66 21.24
CA ALA A 95 -8.36 7.88 21.14
C ALA A 95 -9.03 8.10 22.50
N ARG A 96 -8.46 7.54 23.57
CA ARG A 96 -8.72 7.97 24.95
C ARG A 96 -8.10 9.36 25.12
N GLN A 97 -8.84 10.35 24.61
CA GLN A 97 -8.68 11.79 24.77
C GLN A 97 -7.58 12.13 25.78
N LEU A 98 -6.46 12.69 25.30
CA LEU A 98 -5.65 13.52 26.18
C LEU A 98 -6.60 14.47 26.92
N PRO A 99 -6.54 14.59 28.26
CA PRO A 99 -7.30 15.56 29.04
C PRO A 99 -7.03 17.05 28.69
N GLY A 100 -6.59 17.37 27.46
CA GLY A 100 -6.22 18.70 26.99
C GLY A 100 -6.61 19.04 25.54
N THR A 101 -7.16 18.12 24.74
CA THR A 101 -7.57 18.42 23.34
C THR A 101 -8.89 19.21 23.23
N ASN A 102 -9.51 19.55 24.36
CA ASN A 102 -10.74 20.35 24.40
C ASN A 102 -10.49 21.87 24.43
N PHE A 103 -9.23 22.34 24.42
CA PHE A 103 -8.96 23.78 24.48
C PHE A 103 -9.15 24.49 23.12
N SER A 104 -8.66 23.92 22.01
CA SER A 104 -8.61 24.66 20.73
C SER A 104 -9.72 24.36 19.71
N ALA A 105 -10.53 23.31 19.91
CA ALA A 105 -11.59 22.95 18.94
C ALA A 105 -13.03 23.27 19.41
N ARG A 106 -13.24 23.57 20.71
CA ARG A 106 -14.58 23.82 21.27
C ARG A 106 -15.01 25.29 21.21
N SER A 107 -14.06 26.22 21.12
CA SER A 107 -14.34 27.67 21.21
C SER A 107 -14.89 28.28 19.92
N THR A 108 -14.55 27.72 18.75
CA THR A 108 -14.84 28.35 17.44
C THR A 108 -16.18 27.95 16.82
N TYR A 109 -16.83 26.86 17.26
CA TYR A 109 -18.05 26.36 16.61
C TYR A 109 -19.37 26.82 17.26
N CYS A 110 -19.34 27.39 18.48
CA CYS A 110 -20.56 27.78 19.21
C CYS A 110 -20.80 29.30 19.34
N ARG A 111 -20.09 30.15 18.58
CA ARG A 111 -20.21 31.62 18.68
C ARG A 111 -20.74 32.30 17.42
N GLY A 112 -21.81 31.78 16.80
CA GLY A 112 -22.31 32.37 15.55
C GLY A 112 -23.80 32.26 15.20
N SER A 113 -24.63 31.43 15.84
CA SER A 113 -25.97 31.12 15.29
C SER A 113 -27.18 31.37 16.21
N ALA A 114 -27.01 32.03 17.36
CA ALA A 114 -28.09 32.10 18.37
C ALA A 114 -28.91 33.41 18.41
N HIS A 115 -28.61 34.44 17.61
CA HIS A 115 -29.24 35.77 17.79
C HIS A 115 -30.24 36.21 16.73
N HIS A 116 -30.57 35.40 15.70
CA HIS A 116 -31.36 35.92 14.56
C HIS A 116 -32.72 35.24 14.28
N TRP A 117 -33.18 34.29 15.10
CA TRP A 117 -34.35 33.46 14.76
C TRP A 117 -35.56 33.56 15.71
N ARG A 118 -35.66 34.57 16.60
CA ARG A 118 -36.79 34.68 17.55
C ARG A 118 -37.69 35.91 17.36
N SER A 119 -37.83 36.44 16.14
CA SER A 119 -38.74 37.55 15.88
C SER A 119 -39.25 37.68 14.44
N ARG A 120 -39.60 36.56 13.79
CA ARG A 120 -40.48 36.55 12.60
C ARG A 120 -41.38 35.34 12.64
#